data_AF-A0A1N7SW62-F1
#
_entry.id   AF-A0A1N7SW62-F1
#
_cell.length_a   1.000
_cell.length_b   1.000
_cell.length_c   1.000
_cell.angle_alpha   90.00
_cell.angle_beta   90.00
_cell.angle_gamma   90.00
#
_symmetry.space_group_name_H-M   'P 1'
#
loop_
_entity.id
_entity.type
_entity.pdbx_description
1 polymer ?
#
loop_
_entity_poly.entity_id
_entity_poly.type
_entity_poly.pdbx_seq_one_letter_code
_entity_poly.pdbx_strand_id
1 'polypeptide(L)' 'MNAVQDYRDWKLDIEPVAAAGMYTAKATISRTSTDADDGYFSYTFKNLGVSDTPEGAIRWAADWLRGWIDENT' A
#
# COMPACT_ATOMS: atom_id res chain seq x y z
N MET A 1 -2.49 -3.76 13.60
CA MET A 1 -1.26 -2.95 13.50
C MET A 1 -1.14 -2.51 12.05
N ASN A 2 -0.97 -1.22 11.79
CA ASN A 2 -0.80 -0.73 10.42
C ASN A 2 0.70 -0.63 10.12
N ALA A 3 1.08 -0.79 8.86
CA ALA A 3 2.45 -0.62 8.40
C ALA A 3 2.54 0.63 7.54
N VAL A 4 3.41 1.55 7.96
CA VAL A 4 3.80 2.71 7.17
C VAL A 4 5.23 2.49 6.69
N GLN A 5 5.44 2.59 5.38
CA GLN A 5 6.74 2.33 4.76
C GLN A 5 7.01 3.37 3.67
N ASP A 6 8.26 3.79 3.53
CA ASP A 6 8.69 4.61 2.41
C ASP A 6 9.26 3.71 1.30
N TYR A 7 8.94 4.02 0.05
CA TYR A 7 9.47 3.34 -1.12
C TYR A 7 9.65 4.31 -2.28
N ARG A 8 10.91 4.57 -2.66
CA ARG A 8 11.28 5.63 -3.59
C ARG A 8 10.72 6.98 -3.11
N ASP A 9 9.95 7.67 -3.94
CA ASP A 9 9.25 8.92 -3.66
C ASP A 9 7.84 8.72 -3.07
N TRP A 10 7.42 7.48 -2.82
CA TRP A 10 6.10 7.15 -2.29
C TRP A 10 6.14 6.75 -0.82
N LYS A 11 5.09 7.16 -0.10
CA LYS A 11 4.71 6.63 1.20
C LYS A 11 3.60 5.61 1.04
N LEU A 12 3.75 4.44 1.63
CA LEU A 12 2.79 3.33 1.62
C LEU A 12 2.19 3.21 3.04
N ASP A 13 0.89 3.42 3.19
CA ASP A 13 0.12 3.15 4.41
C ASP A 13 -0.73 1.91 4.19
N ILE A 14 -0.48 0.85 4.96
CA ILE A 14 -1.09 -0.47 4.78
C ILE A 14 -1.79 -0.90 6.07
N GLU A 15 -3.07 -1.16 5.96
CA GLU A 15 -3.95 -1.62 7.03
C GLU A 15 -4.45 -3.03 6.74
N PRO A 16 -4.17 -4.03 7.59
CA PRO A 16 -4.80 -5.34 7.45
C PRO A 16 -6.28 -5.27 7.86
N VAL A 17 -7.15 -5.87 7.05
CA VAL A 17 -8.59 -5.90 7.23
C VAL A 17 -9.06 -7.34 7.30
N ALA A 18 -9.73 -7.72 8.39
CA ALA A 18 -10.31 -9.04 8.54
C ALA A 18 -11.38 -9.31 7.47
N ALA A 19 -11.31 -10.46 6.81
CA ALA A 19 -12.22 -10.88 5.76
C ALA A 19 -12.49 -12.38 5.88
N ALA A 20 -13.70 -12.76 6.28
CA ALA A 20 -14.18 -14.15 6.33
C ALA A 20 -13.20 -15.14 7.02
N GLY A 21 -12.67 -14.78 8.20
CA GLY A 21 -11.74 -15.63 8.95
C GLY A 21 -10.28 -15.56 8.50
N MET A 22 -9.99 -14.78 7.46
CA MET A 22 -8.64 -14.44 7.00
C MET A 22 -8.43 -12.91 7.10
N TYR A 23 -7.30 -12.44 6.58
CA TYR A 23 -6.95 -11.03 6.46
C TYR A 23 -6.64 -10.67 5.01
N THR A 24 -7.13 -9.52 4.59
CA THR A 24 -6.72 -8.79 3.39
C THR A 24 -6.00 -7.50 3.82
N ALA A 25 -5.55 -6.68 2.89
CA ALA A 25 -5.10 -5.33 3.21
C ALA A 25 -5.86 -4.26 2.42
N LYS A 26 -6.06 -3.12 3.07
CA LYS A 26 -6.35 -1.85 2.43
C LYS A 26 -5.05 -1.05 2.45
N ALA A 27 -4.69 -0.44 1.33
CA ALA A 27 -3.47 0.36 1.26
C ALA A 27 -3.71 1.69 0.59
N THR A 28 -2.99 2.72 1.03
CA THR A 28 -2.93 4.01 0.37
C THR A 28 -1.47 4.33 0.08
N ILE A 29 -1.16 4.64 -1.18
CA ILE A 29 0.15 5.16 -1.57
C ILE A 29 0.02 6.64 -1.87
N SER A 30 0.98 7.44 -1.43
CA SER A 30 1.01 8.86 -1.74
C SER A 30 2.41 9.40 -1.98
N ARG A 31 2.50 10.43 -2.82
CA ARG A 31 3.74 11.19 -3.05
C ARG A 31 3.42 12.66 -3.31
N THR A 32 4.39 13.51 -3.05
CA THR A 32 4.36 14.92 -3.44
C THR A 32 5.21 15.10 -4.69
N SER A 33 4.64 15.64 -5.76
CA SER A 33 5.41 15.96 -6.98
C SER A 33 6.39 17.08 -6.72
N THR A 34 7.62 16.93 -7.22
CA THR A 34 8.64 17.98 -7.18
C THR A 34 8.62 18.89 -8.42
N ASP A 35 7.93 18.49 -9.48
CA ASP A 35 7.85 19.24 -10.74
C ASP A 35 6.49 19.92 -10.88
N ALA A 36 6.51 21.25 -10.79
CA ALA A 36 5.45 22.23 -11.06
C ALA A 36 4.09 22.02 -10.34
N ASP A 37 3.80 22.92 -9.40
CA ASP A 37 2.59 22.99 -8.54
C ASP A 37 2.37 21.77 -7.64
N ASP A 38 3.11 21.69 -6.52
CA ASP A 38 2.88 20.88 -5.29
C ASP A 38 1.79 19.78 -5.39
N GLY A 39 1.92 18.90 -6.38
CA GLY A 39 0.87 17.99 -6.77
C GLY A 39 0.87 16.80 -5.83
N TYR A 40 -0.13 16.72 -4.95
CA TYR A 40 -0.30 15.57 -4.07
C TYR A 40 -1.01 14.43 -4.81
N PHE A 41 -0.28 13.35 -5.07
CA PHE A 41 -0.82 12.13 -5.64
C PHE A 41 -1.17 11.14 -4.52
N SER A 42 -2.36 10.53 -4.60
CA SER A 42 -2.79 9.51 -3.64
C SER A 42 -3.68 8.48 -4.31
N TYR A 43 -3.38 7.19 -4.11
CA TYR A 43 -4.16 6.07 -4.62
C TYR A 43 -4.51 5.13 -3.48
N THR A 44 -5.79 4.75 -3.37
CA THR A 44 -6.25 3.76 -2.38
C THR A 44 -6.66 2.47 -3.07
N PHE A 45 -6.07 1.37 -2.60
CA PHE A 45 -6.36 0.01 -3.01
C PHE A 45 -7.07 -0.73 -1.88
N LYS A 46 -8.05 -1.57 -2.23
CA LYS A 46 -8.83 -2.36 -1.26
C LYS A 46 -8.70 -3.84 -1.59
N ASN A 47 -8.80 -4.68 -0.57
CA ASN A 47 -8.78 -6.14 -0.69
C ASN A 47 -7.48 -6.67 -1.35
N LEU A 48 -6.34 -6.07 -1.00
CA LEU A 48 -5.03 -6.52 -1.46
C LEU A 48 -4.60 -7.77 -0.71
N GLY A 49 -4.32 -8.83 -1.47
CA GLY A 49 -3.83 -10.09 -0.94
C GLY A 49 -4.81 -10.81 -0.03
N VAL A 50 -4.47 -12.04 0.33
CA VAL A 50 -5.17 -12.85 1.32
C VAL A 50 -4.13 -13.59 2.13
N SER A 51 -4.26 -13.58 3.45
CA SER A 51 -3.36 -14.23 4.39
C SER A 51 -4.10 -14.66 5.65
N ASP A 52 -3.66 -15.74 6.27
CA ASP A 52 -4.18 -16.21 7.55
C ASP A 52 -3.78 -15.30 8.72
N THR A 53 -2.77 -14.44 8.53
CA THR A 53 -2.31 -13.46 9.52
C THR A 53 -2.35 -12.02 9.00
N PRO A 54 -2.57 -11.03 9.89
CA PRO A 54 -2.46 -9.61 9.55
C PRO A 54 -1.11 -9.26 8.92
N GLU A 55 -0.02 -9.79 9.47
CA GLU A 55 1.35 -9.52 9.03
C GLU A 55 1.62 -10.06 7.63
N GLY A 56 1.05 -11.24 7.30
CA GLY A 56 1.15 -11.79 5.96
C GLY A 56 0.38 -10.97 4.93
N ALA A 57 -0.80 -10.43 5.29
CA ALA A 57 -1.57 -9.54 4.42
C ALA A 57 -0.83 -8.23 4.16
N ILE A 58 -0.21 -7.65 5.20
CA ILE A 58 0.64 -6.46 5.07
C ILE A 58 1.83 -6.74 4.16
N ARG A 59 2.55 -7.85 4.36
CA ARG A 59 3.74 -8.19 3.56
C ARG A 59 3.38 -8.37 2.09
N TRP A 60 2.32 -9.13 1.83
CA TRP A 60 1.84 -9.36 0.45
C TRP A 60 1.49 -8.04 -0.22
N ALA A 61 0.73 -7.17 0.47
CA ALA A 61 0.33 -5.88 -0.06
C ALA A 61 1.53 -4.96 -0.31
N ALA A 62 2.53 -4.96 0.58
CA ALA A 62 3.75 -4.18 0.40
C ALA A 62 4.52 -4.61 -0.85
N ASP A 63 4.70 -5.92 -1.06
CA ASP A 63 5.42 -6.44 -2.23
C ASP A 63 4.67 -6.15 -3.53
N TRP A 64 3.35 -6.31 -3.53
CA TRP A 64 2.51 -5.95 -4.69
C TRP A 64 2.56 -4.45 -5.02
N LEU A 65 2.45 -3.58 -4.02
CA LEU A 65 2.50 -2.11 -4.21
C LEU A 65 3.83 -1.63 -4.74
N ARG A 66 4.95 -2.22 -4.30
CA ARG A 66 6.28 -1.90 -4.84
C ARG A 66 6.36 -2.24 -6.33
N GLY A 67 5.87 -3.42 -6.72
CA GLY A 67 5.79 -3.80 -8.13
C GLY A 67 4.89 -2.86 -8.95
N TRP A 68 3.73 -2.48 -8.40
CA TRP A 68 2.86 -1.50 -9.07
C TRP A 68 3.54 -0.15 -9.26
N ILE A 69 4.24 0.36 -8.24
CA ILE A 69 5.00 1.61 -8.34
C ILE A 69 6.08 1.48 -9.41
N ASP A 70 6.87 0.39 -9.40
CA ASP A 70 7.92 0.15 -10.38
C ASP A 70 7.43 0.15 -11.84
N GLU A 71 6.18 -0.27 -12.07
CA GLU A 71 5.55 -0.28 -13.40
C GLU A 71 4.89 1.05 -13.80
N ASN A 72 4.58 1.93 -12.84
CA ASN A 72 3.74 3.12 -13.05
C ASN A 72 4.45 4.46 -12.75
N THR A 73 5.75 4.45 -12.43
CA THR A 73 6.58 5.65 -12.21
C THR A 73 7.92 5.55 -12.89
#